data_AF-A0A9W3J5H1-F1
#
_entry.id   AF-A0A9W3J5H1-F1
#
_cell.length_a   1.000
_cell.length_b   1.000
_cell.length_c   1.000
_cell.angle_alpha   90.00
_cell.angle_beta   90.00
_cell.angle_gamma   90.00
#
_symmetry.space_group_name_H-M   'P 1'
#
loop_
_entity.id
_entity.type
_entity.pdbx_description
1 polymer ?
#
loop_
_entity_poly.entity_id
_entity_poly.type
_entity_poly.pdbx_seq_one_letter_code
_entity_poly.pdbx_strand_id
1 'polypeptide(L)'
;MKIKLKRDSDGHATTLYLHRLIASVFLPNLENKPEVNHRDGNKKNNSVWNLEWVTKEENQRHAQIHGLGNVKLKPIEVENIFYLAWASDLTQEEIGNLYGVRRSIVSDIKNRKAWEFVTDFKVQHEMGLFE
;
A
#
# COMPACT_ATOMS: atom_id res chain seq x y z
N MET A 1 -6.37 1.83 15.23
CA MET A 1 -7.38 2.32 16.20
C MET A 1 -7.01 3.71 16.75
N LYS A 2 -8.00 4.57 17.06
CA LYS A 2 -7.81 5.86 17.76
C LYS A 2 -8.27 5.72 19.21
N ILE A 3 -7.58 6.39 20.14
CA ILE A 3 -7.99 6.52 21.54
C ILE A 3 -8.19 8.00 21.85
N LYS A 4 -9.22 8.33 22.61
CA LYS A 4 -9.49 9.68 23.09
C LYS A 4 -9.05 9.77 24.54
N LEU A 5 -8.23 10.76 24.87
CA LEU A 5 -7.87 11.06 26.24
C LEU A 5 -8.95 11.93 26.88
N LYS A 6 -8.96 11.96 28.21
CA LYS A 6 -9.75 12.95 28.96
C LYS A 6 -9.28 14.35 28.59
N ARG A 7 -10.19 15.33 28.67
CA ARG A 7 -9.85 16.74 28.49
C ARG A 7 -8.81 17.19 29.53
N ASP A 8 -7.89 18.04 29.11
CA ASP A 8 -6.95 18.71 30.01
C ASP A 8 -7.65 19.81 30.84
N SER A 9 -6.87 20.50 31.68
CA SER A 9 -7.35 21.60 32.52
C SER A 9 -7.92 22.78 31.72
N ASP A 10 -7.46 22.96 30.48
CA ASP A 10 -7.89 24.03 29.58
C ASP A 10 -9.08 23.59 28.72
N GLY A 11 -9.55 22.35 28.89
CA GLY A 11 -10.69 21.78 28.20
C GLY A 11 -10.37 21.16 26.83
N HIS A 12 -9.11 21.08 26.40
CA HIS A 12 -8.74 20.48 25.12
C HIS A 12 -8.80 18.95 25.19
N ALA A 13 -9.34 18.33 24.13
CA ALA A 13 -9.40 16.89 23.99
C ALA A 13 -8.34 16.39 23.00
N THR A 14 -7.47 15.51 23.46
CA THR A 14 -6.43 14.90 22.61
C THR A 14 -6.89 13.54 22.10
N THR A 15 -6.69 13.29 20.80
CA THR A 15 -6.89 11.96 20.21
C THR A 15 -5.56 11.43 19.70
N LEU A 16 -5.22 10.20 20.06
CA LEU A 16 -3.99 9.54 19.69
C LEU A 16 -4.27 8.26 18.91
N TYR A 17 -3.29 7.80 18.15
CA TYR A 17 -3.36 6.50 17.47
C TYR A 17 -2.71 5.42 18.33
N LEU A 18 -3.45 4.36 18.65
CA LEU A 18 -2.95 3.31 19.56
C LEU A 18 -1.66 2.66 19.03
N HIS A 19 -1.64 2.26 17.76
CA HIS A 19 -0.45 1.64 17.15
C HIS A 19 0.79 2.52 17.23
N ARG A 20 0.66 3.86 17.08
CA ARG A 20 1.80 4.78 17.23
C ARG A 20 2.32 4.84 18.67
N LEU A 21 1.43 4.79 19.66
CA LEU A 21 1.80 4.75 21.07
C LEU A 21 2.53 3.44 21.43
N ILE A 22 2.01 2.32 20.95
CA ILE A 22 2.65 1.01 21.15
C ILE A 22 4.03 1.02 20.49
N ALA A 23 4.13 1.42 19.23
CA ALA A 23 5.40 1.49 18.53
C ALA A 23 6.41 2.43 19.21
N SER A 24 5.99 3.61 19.69
CA SER A 24 6.90 4.55 20.37
C SER A 24 7.49 4.03 21.68
N VAL A 25 6.82 3.07 22.33
CA VAL A 25 7.28 2.49 23.61
C VAL A 25 8.11 1.23 23.38
N PHE A 26 7.69 0.37 22.45
CA PHE A 26 8.23 -0.99 22.31
C PHE A 26 9.12 -1.20 21.08
N LEU A 27 9.13 -0.27 20.12
CA LEU A 27 9.92 -0.40 18.89
C LEU A 27 10.90 0.77 18.76
N PRO A 28 12.23 0.53 18.77
CA PRO A 28 13.20 1.58 18.51
C PRO A 28 13.03 2.11 17.08
N ASN A 29 13.14 3.42 16.92
CA ASN A 29 13.10 4.10 15.63
C ASN A 29 14.47 4.69 15.28
N LEU A 30 15.44 3.81 15.00
CA LEU A 30 16.84 4.20 14.78
C LEU A 30 17.02 5.11 13.54
N GLU A 31 16.15 4.97 12.56
CA GLU A 31 16.18 5.70 11.30
C GLU A 31 15.27 6.95 11.30
N ASN A 32 14.63 7.26 12.43
CA ASN A 32 13.67 8.39 12.57
C ASN A 32 12.56 8.39 11.51
N LYS A 33 12.08 7.20 11.12
CA LYS A 33 11.00 7.05 10.16
C LYS A 33 9.69 7.64 10.72
N PRO A 34 8.92 8.40 9.92
CA PRO A 34 7.82 9.21 10.46
C PRO A 34 6.52 8.43 10.73
N GLU A 35 6.32 7.28 10.07
CA GLU A 35 5.06 6.54 10.07
C GLU A 35 5.20 5.15 10.70
N VAL A 36 4.07 4.60 11.19
CA VAL A 36 4.00 3.23 11.69
C VAL A 36 3.04 2.45 10.80
N ASN A 37 3.52 1.38 10.19
CA ASN A 37 2.74 0.47 9.35
C ASN A 37 2.27 -0.76 10.12
N HIS A 38 1.18 -1.37 9.65
CA HIS A 38 0.72 -2.70 10.03
C HIS A 38 1.19 -3.69 8.98
N ARG A 39 2.12 -4.59 9.33
CA ARG A 39 2.72 -5.56 8.40
C ARG A 39 1.68 -6.40 7.67
N ASP A 40 0.65 -6.85 8.38
CA ASP A 40 -0.47 -7.63 7.84
C ASP A 40 -1.57 -6.79 7.16
N GLY A 41 -1.45 -5.46 7.13
CA GLY A 41 -2.46 -4.53 6.62
C GLY A 41 -3.71 -4.38 7.49
N ASN A 42 -3.83 -5.13 8.60
CA ASN A 42 -4.98 -5.12 9.49
C ASN A 42 -4.81 -4.09 10.61
N LYS A 43 -5.45 -2.93 10.45
CA LYS A 43 -5.42 -1.80 11.41
C LYS A 43 -5.99 -2.10 12.81
N LYS A 44 -6.58 -3.28 13.02
CA LYS A 44 -7.06 -3.77 14.33
C LYS A 44 -6.00 -4.61 15.06
N ASN A 45 -5.06 -5.23 14.35
CA ASN A 45 -3.99 -6.02 14.94
C ASN A 45 -2.86 -5.09 15.41
N ASN A 46 -2.91 -4.65 16.67
CA ASN A 46 -1.92 -3.73 17.23
C ASN A 46 -0.79 -4.44 18.00
N SER A 47 -0.58 -5.73 17.77
CA SER A 47 0.55 -6.46 18.37
C SER A 47 1.88 -5.84 17.94
N VAL A 48 2.84 -5.73 18.87
CA VAL A 48 4.14 -5.08 18.63
C VAL A 48 4.85 -5.68 17.40
N TRP A 49 4.81 -7.00 17.26
CA TRP A 49 5.38 -7.76 16.14
C TRP A 49 4.70 -7.48 14.79
N ASN A 50 3.48 -6.96 14.78
CA ASN A 50 2.77 -6.56 13.57
C ASN A 50 3.03 -5.09 13.18
N LEU A 51 3.76 -4.33 14.00
CA LEU A 51 4.05 -2.93 13.75
C LEU A 51 5.48 -2.74 13.27
N GLU A 52 5.69 -1.74 12.42
CA GLU A 52 7.02 -1.35 11.96
C GLU A 52 7.07 0.15 11.66
N TRP A 53 8.24 0.76 11.87
CA TRP A 53 8.48 2.14 11.46
C TRP A 53 8.81 2.17 9.97
N VAL A 54 8.13 3.02 9.21
CA VAL A 54 8.25 3.13 7.75
C VAL A 54 8.28 4.58 7.28
N THR A 55 8.88 4.81 6.12
CA THR A 55 8.67 6.05 5.37
C THR A 55 7.30 6.04 4.72
N LYS A 56 6.88 7.21 4.23
CA LYS A 56 5.61 7.34 3.52
C LYS A 56 5.62 6.51 2.23
N GLU A 57 6.74 6.49 1.52
CA GLU A 57 6.94 5.75 0.27
C GLU A 57 6.84 4.24 0.51
N GLU A 58 7.48 3.74 1.57
CA GLU A 58 7.40 2.33 1.99
C GLU A 58 5.96 1.95 2.35
N ASN A 59 5.26 2.79 3.11
CA ASN A 59 3.87 2.55 3.49
C ASN A 59 2.92 2.53 2.27
N GLN A 60 3.11 3.47 1.33
CA GLN A 60 2.35 3.52 0.09
C GLN A 60 2.62 2.30 -0.79
N ARG A 61 3.90 1.89 -0.89
CA ARG A 61 4.29 0.68 -1.62
C ARG A 61 3.65 -0.56 -1.01
N HIS A 62 3.72 -0.75 0.30
CA HIS A 62 3.06 -1.85 1.01
C HIS A 62 1.55 -1.87 0.72
N ALA A 63 0.88 -0.72 0.83
CA ALA A 63 -0.55 -0.61 0.54
C ALA A 63 -0.91 -0.97 -0.91
N GLN A 64 -0.11 -0.49 -1.88
CA GLN A 64 -0.29 -0.84 -3.29
C GLN A 64 -0.13 -2.34 -3.50
N ILE A 65 0.99 -2.90 -3.04
CA ILE A 65 1.35 -4.31 -3.17
C ILE A 65 0.27 -5.24 -2.59
N HIS A 66 -0.30 -4.90 -1.45
CA HIS A 66 -1.33 -5.71 -0.79
C HIS A 66 -2.77 -5.28 -1.16
N GLY A 67 -2.93 -4.35 -2.10
CA GLY A 67 -4.24 -3.86 -2.54
C GLY A 67 -5.09 -3.24 -1.41
N LEU A 68 -4.43 -2.66 -0.40
CA LEU A 68 -5.07 -2.08 0.79
C LEU A 68 -5.73 -0.74 0.47
N GLY A 69 -6.87 -0.48 1.11
CA GLY A 69 -7.64 0.76 0.93
C GLY A 69 -8.60 0.71 -0.27
N ASN A 70 -9.15 1.87 -0.61
CA ASN A 70 -10.12 2.01 -1.70
C ASN A 70 -9.39 2.33 -3.01
N VAL A 71 -8.69 1.31 -3.54
CA VAL A 71 -7.97 1.39 -4.82
C VAL A 71 -8.88 0.99 -5.96
N LYS A 72 -8.79 1.70 -7.10
CA LYS A 72 -9.57 1.39 -8.31
C LYS A 72 -9.14 0.08 -8.97
N LEU A 73 -7.84 -0.18 -8.98
CA LEU A 73 -7.25 -1.42 -9.50
C LEU A 73 -6.55 -2.14 -8.36
N LYS A 74 -6.77 -3.44 -8.28
CA LYS A 74 -6.04 -4.38 -7.43
C LYS A 74 -4.73 -4.79 -8.12
N PRO A 75 -3.71 -5.21 -7.36
CA PRO A 75 -2.41 -5.63 -7.91
C PRO A 75 -2.54 -6.64 -9.04
N ILE A 76 -3.38 -7.66 -8.88
CA ILE A 76 -3.61 -8.68 -9.90
C ILE A 76 -4.22 -8.10 -11.19
N GLU A 77 -5.07 -7.07 -11.10
CA GLU A 77 -5.62 -6.40 -12.27
C GLU A 77 -4.55 -5.58 -13.00
N VAL A 78 -3.67 -4.91 -12.23
CA VAL A 78 -2.52 -4.19 -12.79
C VAL A 78 -1.58 -5.14 -13.53
N GLU A 79 -1.30 -6.29 -12.94
CA GLU A 79 -0.48 -7.34 -13.52
C GLU A 79 -1.10 -7.89 -14.82
N ASN A 80 -2.40 -8.22 -14.81
CA ASN A 80 -3.10 -8.66 -16.00
C ASN A 80 -3.09 -7.59 -17.10
N ILE A 81 -3.32 -6.32 -16.75
CA ILE A 81 -3.23 -5.19 -17.69
C ILE A 81 -1.82 -5.12 -18.30
N PHE A 82 -0.78 -5.28 -17.48
CA PHE A 82 0.61 -5.25 -17.94
C PHE A 82 0.89 -6.37 -18.94
N TYR A 83 0.52 -7.62 -18.63
CA TYR A 83 0.72 -8.76 -19.53
C TYR A 83 -0.10 -8.65 -20.81
N LEU A 84 -1.39 -8.28 -20.72
CA LEU A 84 -2.22 -8.08 -21.92
C LEU A 84 -1.63 -7.00 -22.82
N ALA A 85 -1.15 -5.90 -22.26
CA ALA A 85 -0.57 -4.79 -23.03
C ALA A 85 0.78 -5.13 -23.69
N TRP A 86 1.45 -6.20 -23.25
CA TRP A 86 2.75 -6.65 -23.75
C TRP A 86 2.69 -7.89 -24.63
N ALA A 87 1.79 -8.83 -24.33
CA ALA A 87 1.81 -10.18 -24.90
C ALA A 87 0.54 -10.55 -25.68
N SER A 88 -0.45 -9.66 -25.75
CA SER A 88 -1.66 -9.87 -26.54
C SER A 88 -1.75 -8.89 -27.71
N ASP A 89 -2.62 -9.21 -28.68
CA ASP A 89 -2.92 -8.35 -29.82
C ASP A 89 -3.97 -7.26 -29.51
N LEU A 90 -4.43 -7.16 -28.25
CA LEU A 90 -5.42 -6.15 -27.84
C LEU A 90 -4.81 -4.75 -27.84
N THR A 91 -5.59 -3.78 -28.30
CA THR A 91 -5.25 -2.37 -28.16
C THR A 91 -5.36 -1.91 -26.71
N GLN A 92 -4.64 -0.83 -26.35
CA GLN A 92 -4.76 -0.24 -25.02
C GLN A 92 -6.16 0.29 -24.71
N GLU A 93 -6.95 0.62 -25.74
CA GLU A 93 -8.34 1.02 -25.60
C GLU A 93 -9.22 -0.17 -25.19
N GLU A 94 -9.09 -1.30 -25.87
CA GLU A 94 -9.79 -2.55 -25.52
C GLU A 94 -9.44 -3.02 -24.12
N ILE A 95 -8.14 -3.03 -23.76
CA ILE A 95 -7.70 -3.37 -22.41
C ILE A 95 -8.28 -2.38 -21.39
N GLY A 96 -8.28 -1.09 -21.69
CA GLY A 96 -8.88 -0.08 -20.82
C GLY A 96 -10.36 -0.36 -20.55
N ASN A 97 -11.12 -0.67 -21.61
CA ASN A 97 -12.53 -1.00 -21.51
C ASN A 97 -12.80 -2.28 -20.70
N LEU A 98 -11.97 -3.32 -20.85
CA LEU A 98 -12.08 -4.57 -20.07
C LEU A 98 -11.99 -4.34 -18.56
N TYR A 99 -11.14 -3.40 -18.12
CA TYR A 99 -10.90 -3.10 -16.71
C TYR A 99 -11.58 -1.80 -16.23
N GLY A 100 -12.41 -1.17 -17.07
CA GLY A 100 -13.09 0.09 -16.73
C GLY A 100 -12.13 1.25 -16.45
N VAL A 101 -10.97 1.29 -17.10
CA VAL A 101 -9.94 2.34 -16.97
C VAL A 101 -9.69 3.04 -18.30
N ARG A 102 -9.17 4.28 -18.24
CA ARG A 102 -8.80 5.01 -19.46
C ARG A 102 -7.57 4.35 -20.08
N ARG A 103 -7.47 4.34 -21.42
CA ARG A 103 -6.28 3.85 -22.15
C ARG A 103 -4.95 4.49 -21.70
N SER A 104 -4.98 5.72 -21.18
CA SER A 104 -3.80 6.38 -20.60
C SER A 104 -3.26 5.63 -19.38
N ILE A 105 -4.13 5.07 -18.53
CA ILE A 105 -3.72 4.27 -17.36
C ILE A 105 -3.04 2.99 -17.83
N VAL A 106 -3.57 2.34 -18.88
CA VAL A 106 -2.94 1.17 -19.50
C VAL A 106 -1.56 1.51 -20.05
N SER A 107 -1.42 2.67 -20.72
CA SER A 107 -0.12 3.17 -21.18
C SER A 107 0.86 3.37 -20.02
N ASP A 108 0.42 3.99 -18.92
CA ASP A 108 1.28 4.25 -17.77
C ASP A 108 1.75 2.95 -17.11
N ILE A 109 0.88 1.94 -16.99
CA ILE A 109 1.23 0.60 -16.49
C ILE A 109 2.20 -0.10 -17.46
N LYS A 110 1.88 -0.14 -18.76
CA LYS A 110 2.72 -0.76 -19.80
C LYS A 110 4.14 -0.20 -19.79
N ASN A 111 4.26 1.11 -19.62
CA ASN A 111 5.54 1.83 -19.62
C ASN A 111 6.14 1.99 -18.22
N ARG A 112 5.62 1.30 -17.19
CA ARG A 112 6.11 1.31 -15.81
C ARG A 112 6.18 2.72 -15.16
N LYS A 113 5.39 3.67 -15.66
CA LYS A 113 5.24 5.02 -15.05
C LYS A 113 4.33 5.00 -13.83
N ALA A 114 3.49 3.99 -13.73
CA ALA A 114 2.65 3.71 -12.57
C ALA A 114 2.78 2.23 -12.21
N TRP A 115 2.71 1.92 -10.91
CA TRP A 115 2.73 0.55 -10.39
C TRP A 115 3.96 -0.27 -10.78
N GLU A 116 5.12 0.38 -10.94
CA GLU A 116 6.38 -0.26 -11.33
C GLU A 116 6.67 -1.51 -10.48
N PHE A 117 6.56 -1.40 -9.15
CA PHE A 117 6.85 -2.50 -8.23
C PHE A 117 5.93 -3.71 -8.37
N VAL A 118 4.67 -3.52 -8.76
CA VAL A 118 3.73 -4.64 -8.97
C VAL A 118 4.02 -5.36 -10.28
N THR A 119 4.66 -4.68 -11.24
CA THR A 119 5.01 -5.21 -12.56
C THR A 119 6.49 -5.62 -12.67
N ASP A 120 7.28 -5.42 -11.62
CA ASP A 120 8.69 -5.82 -11.56
C ASP A 120 8.79 -7.29 -11.19
N PHE A 121 9.30 -8.09 -12.14
CA PHE A 121 9.46 -9.53 -11.99
C PHE A 121 10.30 -9.94 -10.77
N LYS A 122 11.31 -9.15 -10.39
CA LYS A 122 12.12 -9.44 -9.18
C LYS A 122 11.29 -9.28 -7.92
N VAL A 123 10.50 -8.21 -7.84
CA VAL A 123 9.61 -7.94 -6.71
C VAL A 123 8.50 -8.99 -6.63
N GLN A 124 7.95 -9.38 -7.78
CA GLN A 124 6.92 -10.40 -7.85
C GLN A 124 7.42 -11.77 -7.37
N HIS A 125 8.66 -12.15 -7.69
CA HIS A 125 9.28 -13.38 -7.21
C HIS A 125 9.58 -13.35 -5.71
N GLU A 126 10.14 -12.24 -5.19
CA GLU A 126 10.39 -12.04 -3.75
C GLU A 126 9.11 -12.13 -2.90
N MET A 127 7.97 -11.81 -3.50
CA MET A 127 6.65 -11.88 -2.88
C MET A 127 5.97 -13.25 -2.97
N GLY A 128 6.54 -14.22 -3.68
CA GLY A 128 5.93 -15.54 -3.89
C GLY A 128 4.69 -15.53 -4.80
N LEU A 129 4.58 -14.55 -5.71
CA LEU A 129 3.45 -14.43 -6.64
C LEU A 129 3.62 -15.29 -7.91
N PHE A 130 4.82 -15.78 -8.17
CA PHE A 130 5.12 -16.72 -9.24
C PHE A 130 6.05 -17.81 -8.71
N GLU A 131 5.45 -18.96 -8.37
CA GLU A 131 6.14 -20.25 -8.21
C GLU A 131 6.24 -20.98 -9.56
#